data_AF-A0A2R7NKN2-F1
#
_entry.id   AF-A0A2R7NKN2-F1
#
_cell.length_a   1.000
_cell.length_b   1.000
_cell.length_c   1.000
_cell.angle_alpha   90.00
_cell.angle_beta   90.00
_cell.angle_gamma   90.00
#
_symmetry.space_group_name_H-M   'P 1'
#
loop_
_entity.id
_entity.type
_entity.pdbx_description
1 polymer ?
#
loop_
_entity_poly.entity_id
_entity_poly.type
_entity_poly.pdbx_seq_one_letter_code
_entity_poly.pdbx_strand_id
1 'polypeptide(L)'
;PACAARIGGDEFTVLLPGTDERGAMALQERILSMLELNNQFYPGQHLSLAMGIACCQSGDAVEAAIHRADQAMYAEKNRYYQQKNVDRRQPSP
;
A
#
# COMPACT_ATOMS: atom_id res chain seq x y z
N PRO A 1 19.10 -6.35 1.08
CA PRO A 1 18.57 -5.55 -0.06
C PRO A 1 17.04 -5.59 -0.04
N ALA A 2 16.36 -4.50 -0.38
CA ALA A 2 14.89 -4.48 -0.52
C ALA A 2 14.47 -5.26 -1.78
N CYS A 3 13.32 -5.92 -1.74
CA CYS A 3 12.76 -6.66 -2.87
C CYS A 3 11.33 -6.18 -3.14
N ALA A 4 11.03 -5.77 -4.37
CA ALA A 4 9.68 -5.45 -4.81
C ALA A 4 9.17 -6.54 -5.74
N ALA A 5 7.95 -7.00 -5.54
CA ALA A 5 7.32 -8.04 -6.33
C ALA A 5 5.87 -7.67 -6.67
N ARG A 6 5.43 -8.06 -7.87
CA ARG A 6 4.02 -8.06 -8.25
C ARG A 6 3.46 -9.44 -7.91
N ILE A 7 2.46 -9.49 -7.02
CA ILE A 7 1.93 -10.75 -6.50
C ILE A 7 0.68 -11.22 -7.26
N GLY A 8 0.00 -10.31 -7.96
CA GLY A 8 -1.16 -10.59 -8.80
C GLY A 8 -1.81 -9.29 -9.26
N GLY A 9 -2.60 -9.29 -10.34
CA GLY A 9 -3.42 -8.13 -10.74
C GLY A 9 -2.69 -6.76 -10.62
N ASP A 10 -3.25 -5.87 -9.82
CA ASP A 10 -2.72 -4.57 -9.41
C ASP A 10 -2.05 -4.57 -8.02
N GLU A 11 -1.74 -5.75 -7.48
CA GLU A 11 -1.20 -5.98 -6.14
C GLU A 11 0.33 -6.13 -6.16
N PHE A 12 0.98 -5.40 -5.25
CA PHE A 12 2.43 -5.36 -5.10
C PHE A 12 2.83 -5.55 -3.65
N THR A 13 4.03 -6.10 -3.42
CA THR A 13 4.62 -6.26 -2.09
C THR A 13 6.07 -5.80 -2.13
N VAL A 14 6.49 -5.11 -1.07
CA VAL A 14 7.89 -4.73 -0.87
C VAL A 14 8.39 -5.33 0.44
N LEU A 15 9.39 -6.21 0.35
CA LEU A 15 10.06 -6.80 1.50
C LEU A 15 11.30 -5.97 1.85
N LEU A 16 11.43 -5.62 3.13
CA LEU A 16 12.48 -4.74 3.65
C LEU A 16 13.30 -5.42 4.76
N PRO A 17 14.27 -6.29 4.42
CA PRO A 17 15.11 -6.94 5.42
C PRO A 17 15.90 -5.92 6.25
N GLY A 18 15.93 -6.11 7.57
CA GLY A 18 16.66 -5.23 8.49
C GLY A 18 16.08 -3.82 8.64
N THR A 19 14.82 -3.63 8.24
CA THR A 19 14.12 -2.34 8.34
C THR A 19 13.06 -2.42 9.43
N ASP A 20 13.06 -1.42 10.31
CA ASP A 20 12.06 -1.26 11.36
C ASP A 20 10.83 -0.52 10.84
N GLU A 21 9.86 -0.31 11.72
CA GLU A 21 8.60 0.35 11.38
C GLU A 21 8.82 1.78 10.86
N ARG A 22 9.78 2.52 11.45
CA ARG A 22 10.12 3.88 11.01
C ARG A 22 10.67 3.90 9.60
N GLY A 23 11.60 2.99 9.28
CA GLY A 23 12.15 2.88 7.93
C GLY A 23 11.09 2.44 6.90
N ALA A 24 10.16 1.58 7.30
CA ALA A 24 9.05 1.17 6.43
C ALA A 24 8.07 2.33 6.17
N MET A 25 7.71 3.10 7.20
CA MET A 25 6.88 4.30 7.05
C MET A 25 7.53 5.34 6.14
N ALA A 26 8.83 5.60 6.29
CA ALA A 26 9.56 6.52 5.43
C ALA A 26 9.54 6.08 3.95
N LEU A 27 9.58 4.78 3.68
CA LEU A 27 9.40 4.27 2.32
C LEU A 27 7.97 4.48 1.80
N GLN A 28 6.96 4.24 2.63
CA GLN A 28 5.56 4.46 2.26
C GLN A 28 5.31 5.93 1.91
N GLU A 29 5.79 6.86 2.74
CA GLU A 29 5.70 8.31 2.48
C GLU A 29 6.36 8.66 1.14
N ARG A 30 7.55 8.12 0.87
CA ARG A 30 8.24 8.34 -0.41
C ARG A 30 7.44 7.82 -1.60
N ILE A 31 6.77 6.67 -1.48
CA ILE A 31 5.89 6.14 -2.54
C ILE A 31 4.70 7.08 -2.75
N LEU A 32 4.07 7.56 -1.68
CA LEU A 32 2.94 8.49 -1.75
C LEU A 32 3.35 9.81 -2.42
N SER A 33 4.50 10.39 -2.08
CA SER A 33 4.99 11.60 -2.72
C SER A 33 5.26 11.39 -4.22
N MET A 34 5.80 10.23 -4.61
CA MET A 34 6.00 9.91 -6.02
C MET A 34 4.67 9.70 -6.76
N LEU A 35 3.67 9.13 -6.11
CA LEU A 35 2.32 8.98 -6.66
C LEU A 35 1.66 10.35 -6.90
N GLU A 36 1.79 11.28 -5.95
CA GLU A 36 1.27 12.64 -6.05
C GLU A 36 1.92 13.39 -7.22
N LEU A 37 3.25 13.34 -7.33
CA LEU A 37 3.97 13.90 -8.49
C LEU A 37 3.50 13.25 -9.79
N ASN A 38 3.32 11.93 -9.81
CA ASN A 38 2.84 11.24 -11.00
C ASN A 38 1.45 11.77 -11.43
N ASN A 39 0.52 11.90 -10.48
CA ASN A 39 -0.82 12.42 -10.74
C ASN A 39 -0.83 13.89 -11.18
N GLN A 40 0.20 14.67 -10.79
CA GLN A 40 0.35 16.06 -11.22
C GLN A 40 0.89 16.18 -12.65
N PHE A 41 1.88 15.36 -13.03
CA PHE A 41 2.64 15.55 -14.27
C PHE A 41 2.19 14.66 -15.42
N TYR A 42 1.53 13.52 -15.16
CA TYR A 42 1.08 12.62 -16.22
C TYR A 42 -0.42 12.76 -16.47
N PRO A 43 -0.83 13.20 -17.68
CA PRO A 43 -2.24 13.25 -18.04
C PRO A 43 -2.78 11.81 -18.14
N GLY A 44 -3.89 11.52 -17.45
CA GLY A 44 -4.46 10.19 -17.42
C GLY A 44 -5.43 10.00 -16.24
N GLN A 45 -5.73 8.75 -15.94
CA GLN A 45 -6.56 8.43 -14.78
C GLN A 45 -5.78 8.66 -13.50
N HIS A 46 -6.39 9.40 -12.56
CA HIS A 46 -5.81 9.67 -11.26
C HIS A 46 -5.57 8.35 -10.51
N LEU A 47 -4.32 8.06 -10.20
CA LEU A 47 -3.94 6.84 -9.49
C LEU A 47 -4.14 7.01 -7.98
N SER A 48 -4.63 5.97 -7.32
CA SER A 48 -4.72 5.88 -5.86
C SER A 48 -4.22 4.51 -5.41
N LEU A 49 -3.47 4.47 -4.33
CA LEU A 49 -2.96 3.24 -3.72
C LEU A 49 -3.56 3.09 -2.33
N ALA A 50 -3.84 1.84 -1.93
CA ALA A 50 -3.97 1.46 -0.54
C ALA A 50 -2.70 0.67 -0.19
N MET A 51 -2.06 0.97 0.93
CA MET A 51 -0.80 0.39 1.38
C MET A 51 -0.84 0.12 2.87
N GLY A 52 -0.65 -1.14 3.26
CA GLY A 52 -0.43 -1.52 4.64
C GLY A 52 1.02 -1.86 4.91
N ILE A 53 1.47 -1.62 6.14
CA ILE A 53 2.80 -1.95 6.62
C ILE A 53 2.68 -2.87 7.83
N ALA A 54 3.59 -3.84 7.92
CA ALA A 54 3.86 -4.56 9.15
C ALA A 54 5.32 -4.98 9.21
N CYS A 55 5.89 -4.97 10.42
CA CYS A 55 7.18 -5.56 10.70
C CYS A 55 7.01 -6.97 11.28
N CYS A 56 7.97 -7.86 11.00
CA CYS A 56 8.07 -9.14 11.68
C CYS A 56 8.38 -8.92 13.17
N GLN A 57 7.68 -9.61 14.06
CA GLN A 57 8.02 -9.65 15.47
C GLN A 57 8.95 -10.83 15.75
N SER A 58 9.60 -10.84 16.92
CA SER A 58 10.49 -11.94 17.28
C SER A 58 9.72 -13.26 17.32
N GLY A 59 10.19 -14.25 16.56
CA GLY A 59 9.54 -15.55 16.44
C GLY A 59 8.40 -15.63 15.42
N ASP A 60 8.05 -14.54 14.74
CA ASP A 60 7.05 -14.57 13.68
C ASP A 60 7.55 -15.30 12.43
N ALA A 61 6.66 -16.10 11.84
CA ALA A 61 6.76 -16.46 10.44
C ALA A 61 6.54 -15.20 9.57
N VAL A 62 7.25 -15.09 8.44
CA VAL A 62 7.16 -13.92 7.55
C VAL A 62 5.73 -13.75 7.03
N GLU A 63 5.02 -14.85 6.81
CA GLU A 63 3.61 -14.91 6.41
C GLU A 63 2.70 -14.17 7.39
N ALA A 64 3.00 -14.19 8.70
CA ALA A 64 2.22 -13.46 9.70
C ALA A 64 2.35 -11.94 9.53
N ALA A 65 3.55 -11.45 9.22
CA ALA A 65 3.78 -10.03 8.93
C ALA A 65 3.09 -9.62 7.61
N ILE A 66 3.21 -10.44 6.56
CA ILE A 66 2.51 -10.21 5.28
C ILE A 66 0.99 -10.12 5.51
N HIS A 67 0.42 -11.03 6.30
CA HIS A 67 -1.01 -11.02 6.59
C HIS A 67 -1.45 -9.75 7.35
N ARG A 68 -0.67 -9.28 8.32
CA ARG A 68 -0.97 -8.02 9.03
C ARG A 68 -0.86 -6.80 8.12
N ALA A 69 0.12 -6.78 7.21
CA ALA A 69 0.24 -5.71 6.21
C ALA A 69 -0.98 -5.70 5.28
N ASP A 70 -1.45 -6.86 4.83
CA ASP A 70 -2.66 -6.98 4.02
C ASP A 70 -3.91 -6.47 4.77
N GLN A 71 -4.10 -6.87 6.03
CA GLN A 71 -5.20 -6.37 6.86
C GLN A 71 -5.18 -4.84 7.02
N ALA A 72 -3.99 -4.25 7.24
CA ALA A 72 -3.82 -2.81 7.33
C ALA A 72 -4.16 -2.10 6.01
N MET A 73 -3.73 -2.66 4.88
CA MET A 73 -4.06 -2.17 3.53
C MET A 73 -5.58 -2.20 3.31
N TYR A 74 -6.24 -3.31 3.65
CA TYR A 74 -7.70 -3.43 3.53
C TYR A 74 -8.44 -2.42 4.40
N ALA A 75 -7.97 -2.16 5.62
CA ALA A 75 -8.55 -1.15 6.50
C ALA A 75 -8.44 0.25 5.88
N GLU A 76 -7.30 0.61 5.31
CA GLU A 76 -7.11 1.88 4.59
C GLU A 76 -8.02 2.00 3.37
N LYS A 77 -8.07 0.95 2.55
CA LYS A 77 -8.96 0.86 1.37
C LYS A 77 -10.43 1.09 1.76
N ASN A 78 -10.88 0.48 2.85
CA ASN A 78 -12.24 0.66 3.35
C ASN A 78 -12.49 2.10 3.80
N ARG A 79 -11.55 2.72 4.53
CA ARG A 79 -11.64 4.13 4.93
C ARG A 79 -11.72 5.07 3.73
N TYR A 80 -10.93 4.81 2.68
CA TYR A 80 -10.97 5.59 1.44
C TYR A 80 -12.36 5.58 0.78
N TYR A 81 -12.97 4.39 0.63
CA TYR A 81 -14.31 4.29 0.03
C TYR A 81 -15.40 4.93 0.89
N GLN A 82 -15.31 4.81 2.22
CA GLN A 82 -16.24 5.48 3.13
C GLN A 82 -16.15 7.00 3.02
N GLN A 83 -14.95 7.57 2.92
CA GLN A 83 -14.74 9.01 2.83
C GLN A 83 -15.17 9.58 1.47
N LYS A 84 -14.97 8.83 0.39
CA LYS A 84 -15.29 9.27 -0.97
C LYS A 84 -16.76 9.12 -1.33
N ASN A 85 -17.58 8.42 -0.52
CA ASN A 85 -18.95 8.04 -0.87
C ASN A 85 -19.04 7.30 -2.22
N VAL A 86 -17.94 6.66 -2.64
CA VAL A 86 -17.82 5.96 -3.92
C VAL A 86 -18.13 4.49 -3.70
N ASP A 87 -19.31 4.04 -4.14
CA ASP A 87 -19.61 2.62 -4.27
C ASP A 87 -18.89 2.07 -5.51
N ARG A 88 -17.98 1.10 -5.35
CA ARG A 88 -17.30 0.41 -6.47
C ARG A 88 -18.27 -0.19 -7.49
N ARG A 89 -19.55 -0.38 -7.14
CA ARG A 89 -20.59 -0.95 -7.99
C ARG A 89 -21.39 0.08 -8.80
N GLN A 90 -21.16 1.38 -8.59
CA GLN A 90 -21.77 2.41 -9.43
C GLN A 90 -20.73 2.92 -10.46
N PRO A 91 -21.00 2.82 -11.76
CA PRO A 91 -20.15 3.45 -12.75
C PRO A 91 -20.23 4.97 -12.56
N SER A 92 -19.09 5.65 -12.68
CA SER A 92 -19.05 7.12 -12.73
C SER A 92 -20.00 7.63 -13.82
N PRO A 93 -20.65 8.80 -13.62
CA PRO A 93 -21.57 9.38 -14.59
C PRO A 93 -20.91 9.69 -15.94
#